data_AF-A0A8H5CYL4-F1
#
_entry.id   AF-A0A8H5CYL4-F1
#
_cell.length_a   1.000
_cell.length_b   1.000
_cell.length_c   1.000
_cell.angle_alpha   90.00
_cell.angle_beta   90.00
_cell.angle_gamma   90.00
#
_symmetry.space_group_name_H-M   'P 1'
#
loop_
_entity.id
_entity.type
_entity.pdbx_description
1 polymer ?
#
loop_
_entity_poly.entity_id
_entity_poly.type
_entity_poly.pdbx_seq_one_letter_code
_entity_poly.pdbx_strand_id
1 'polypeptide(L)'
;MPQQNMGDFTLYFLAFDHGQNYQAMSPEERNKERFTREGVLELTHNHGTESDPSFAGYASGNSDPGRGFGHIAITVDNVEESCARFESLGVKFKKRPQDGRMRDIAFILDPDGYWIEIVPNKLKL
;
A
#
# COMPACT_ATOMS: atom_id res chain seq x y z
N MET A 1 -13.62 3.66 -4.78
CA MET A 1 -13.26 3.15 -3.45
C MET A 1 -14.53 3.06 -2.63
N PRO A 2 -14.95 1.89 -2.14
CA PRO A 2 -16.03 1.79 -1.15
C PRO A 2 -15.66 2.56 0.13
N GLN A 3 -16.66 3.21 0.75
CA GLN A 3 -16.50 4.01 1.97
C GLN A 3 -17.57 3.63 3.00
N GLN A 4 -17.19 3.53 4.27
CA GLN A 4 -18.13 3.38 5.39
C GLN A 4 -17.91 4.49 6.43
N ASN A 5 -18.95 5.30 6.71
CA ASN A 5 -18.91 6.34 7.74
C ASN A 5 -19.41 5.76 9.07
N MET A 6 -18.58 5.87 10.11
CA MET A 6 -18.83 5.28 11.43
C MET A 6 -19.06 6.33 12.52
N GLY A 7 -19.29 7.59 12.15
CA GLY A 7 -19.42 8.72 13.06
C GLY A 7 -18.12 9.52 13.13
N ASP A 8 -17.20 9.08 13.99
CA ASP A 8 -15.94 9.79 14.27
C ASP A 8 -14.78 9.37 13.34
N PHE A 9 -15.03 8.39 12.46
CA PHE A 9 -14.06 7.94 11.46
C PHE A 9 -14.75 7.42 10.21
N THR A 10 -13.95 7.28 9.16
CA THR A 10 -14.33 6.69 7.88
C THR A 10 -13.31 5.63 7.47
N LEU A 11 -13.79 4.51 6.96
CA LEU A 11 -12.96 3.46 6.36
C LEU A 11 -13.00 3.55 4.84
N TYR A 12 -11.83 3.55 4.21
CA TYR A 12 -11.66 3.41 2.78
C TYR A 12 -10.98 2.08 2.47
N PHE A 13 -11.50 1.34 1.50
CA PHE A 13 -10.93 0.06 1.08
C PHE A 13 -10.32 0.17 -0.31
N LEU A 14 -9.00 -0.02 -0.40
CA LEU A 14 -8.27 -0.17 -1.65
C LEU A 14 -8.10 -1.66 -1.95
N ALA A 15 -8.63 -2.08 -3.10
CA ALA A 15 -8.54 -3.45 -3.59
C ALA A 15 -8.49 -3.44 -5.12
N PHE A 16 -7.91 -4.49 -5.70
CA PHE A 16 -8.01 -4.71 -7.14
C PHE A 16 -9.43 -5.16 -7.49
N ASP A 17 -9.99 -4.51 -8.52
CA ASP A 17 -11.26 -4.94 -9.09
C ASP A 17 -11.01 -6.11 -10.03
N HIS A 18 -11.51 -7.28 -9.65
CA HIS A 18 -11.37 -8.49 -10.44
C HIS A 18 -12.47 -8.67 -11.48
N GLY A 19 -13.47 -7.76 -11.54
CA GLY A 19 -14.59 -7.82 -12.50
C GLY A 19 -15.47 -9.08 -12.44
N GLN A 20 -15.06 -10.08 -11.65
CA GLN A 20 -15.71 -11.36 -11.47
C GLN A 20 -16.80 -11.21 -10.42
N ASN A 21 -18.01 -11.66 -10.73
CA ASN A 21 -19.11 -11.70 -9.78
C ASN A 21 -18.85 -12.81 -8.75
N TYR A 22 -17.96 -12.54 -7.79
CA TYR A 22 -17.60 -13.48 -6.71
C TYR A 22 -18.84 -14.03 -5.99
N GLN A 23 -19.94 -13.26 -5.94
CA GLN A 23 -21.20 -13.70 -5.36
C GLN A 23 -21.93 -14.76 -6.19
N ALA A 24 -21.65 -14.86 -7.49
CA ALA A 24 -22.22 -15.87 -8.38
C ALA A 24 -21.42 -17.19 -8.40
N MET A 25 -20.24 -17.24 -7.80
CA MET A 25 -19.38 -18.43 -7.74
C MET A 25 -19.88 -19.47 -6.72
N SER A 26 -19.64 -20.75 -7.01
CA SER A 26 -19.89 -21.84 -6.07
C SER A 26 -19.03 -21.69 -4.79
N PRO A 27 -19.41 -22.33 -3.66
CA PRO A 27 -18.55 -22.39 -2.48
C PRO A 27 -17.14 -22.96 -2.77
N GLU A 28 -16.99 -23.97 -3.63
CA GLU A 28 -15.67 -24.52 -3.98
C GLU A 28 -14.82 -23.54 -4.80
N GLU A 29 -15.43 -22.86 -5.78
CA GLU A 29 -14.78 -21.85 -6.61
C GLU A 29 -14.30 -20.67 -5.76
N ARG A 30 -15.15 -20.19 -4.85
CA ARG A 30 -14.80 -19.12 -3.91
C ARG A 30 -13.65 -19.48 -2.97
N ASN A 31 -13.55 -20.74 -2.57
CA ASN A 31 -12.44 -21.22 -1.72
C ASN A 31 -11.12 -21.28 -2.49
N LYS A 32 -11.14 -21.68 -3.76
CA LYS A 32 -9.95 -21.64 -4.61
C LYS A 32 -9.48 -20.21 -4.87
N GLU A 33 -10.41 -19.32 -5.22
CA GLU A 33 -10.05 -17.94 -5.55
C GLU A 33 -9.75 -17.03 -4.37
N ARG A 34 -10.10 -17.41 -3.14
CA ARG A 34 -9.74 -16.61 -1.97
C ARG A 34 -8.22 -16.41 -1.84
N PHE A 35 -7.43 -17.41 -2.25
CA PHE A 35 -5.97 -17.39 -2.08
C PHE A 35 -5.20 -16.84 -3.29
N THR A 36 -5.89 -16.53 -4.39
CA THR A 36 -5.29 -15.99 -5.62
C THR A 36 -5.47 -14.47 -5.74
N ARG A 37 -6.25 -13.87 -4.83
CA ARG A 37 -6.55 -12.45 -4.80
C ARG A 37 -5.48 -11.67 -4.06
N GLU A 38 -5.21 -10.47 -4.54
CA GLU A 38 -4.37 -9.50 -3.87
C GLU A 38 -5.03 -9.05 -2.55
N GLY A 39 -4.19 -8.57 -1.64
CA GLY A 39 -4.63 -8.04 -0.36
C GLY A 39 -5.54 -6.81 -0.52
N VAL A 40 -6.44 -6.62 0.46
CA VAL A 40 -7.20 -5.39 0.62
C VAL A 40 -6.46 -4.51 1.63
N LEU A 41 -6.28 -3.23 1.30
CA LEU A 41 -5.77 -2.23 2.22
C LEU A 41 -6.94 -1.41 2.76
N GLU A 42 -7.16 -1.51 4.07
CA GLU A 42 -8.09 -0.65 4.81
C GLU A 42 -7.35 0.58 5.31
N LEU A 43 -7.85 1.76 4.93
CA LEU A 43 -7.34 3.06 5.36
C LEU A 43 -8.36 3.70 6.30
N THR A 44 -7.97 3.90 7.55
CA THR A 44 -8.81 4.51 8.58
C THR A 44 -8.55 6.01 8.65
N HIS A 45 -9.53 6.80 8.23
CA HIS A 45 -9.55 8.25 8.42
C HIS A 45 -10.30 8.59 9.70
N ASN A 46 -9.57 8.86 10.78
CA ASN A 46 -10.16 9.44 11.99
C ASN A 46 -10.42 10.93 11.73
N HIS A 47 -11.66 11.38 11.87
CA HIS A 47 -12.06 12.73 11.47
C HIS A 47 -11.40 13.80 12.33
N GLY A 48 -10.99 14.91 11.71
CA GLY A 48 -10.41 16.06 12.38
C GLY A 48 -8.87 16.04 12.44
N THR A 49 -8.21 14.90 12.23
CA THR A 49 -6.74 14.83 12.20
C THR A 49 -6.14 15.66 11.08
N GLU A 50 -6.86 15.83 9.97
CA GLU A 50 -6.45 16.64 8.83
C GLU A 50 -6.40 18.16 9.11
N SER A 51 -7.06 18.62 10.17
CA SER A 51 -7.18 20.04 10.53
C SER A 51 -6.66 20.37 11.93
N ASP A 52 -6.24 19.37 12.70
CA ASP A 52 -5.69 19.56 14.04
C ASP A 52 -4.20 19.93 13.98
N PRO A 53 -3.81 21.18 14.29
CA PRO A 53 -2.41 21.58 14.27
C PRO A 53 -1.57 20.93 15.38
N SER A 54 -2.20 20.32 16.38
CA SER A 54 -1.53 19.56 17.45
C SER A 54 -1.31 18.09 17.11
N PHE A 55 -1.92 17.60 16.03
CA PHE A 55 -1.72 16.23 15.57
C PHE A 55 -0.33 16.07 14.96
N ALA A 56 0.52 15.27 15.61
CA ALA A 56 1.91 15.07 15.20
C ALA A 56 2.08 14.14 13.98
N GLY A 57 0.98 13.58 13.46
CA GLY A 57 0.97 12.55 12.43
C GLY A 57 0.97 11.13 12.99
N TYR A 58 0.79 10.14 12.11
CA TYR A 58 0.82 8.73 12.47
C TYR A 58 2.26 8.20 12.55
N ALA A 59 2.46 7.18 13.38
CA ALA A 59 3.76 6.49 13.49
C ALA A 59 3.90 5.44 12.38
N SER A 60 4.90 5.63 11.51
CA SER A 60 5.15 4.70 10.40
C SER A 60 5.69 3.33 10.83
N GLY A 61 6.12 3.17 12.09
CA GLY A 61 6.78 1.97 12.59
C GLY A 61 8.27 1.79 12.22
N ASN A 62 8.88 2.73 11.48
CA ASN A 62 10.29 2.64 11.04
C ASN A 62 11.26 3.52 11.84
N SER A 63 10.82 4.12 12.95
CA SER A 63 11.63 5.02 13.79
C SER A 63 11.37 4.78 15.27
N ASP A 64 12.30 5.21 16.12
CA ASP A 64 12.20 5.08 17.58
C ASP A 64 11.52 6.32 18.21
N PRO A 65 10.80 6.17 19.35
CA PRO A 65 10.34 4.91 19.93
C PRO A 65 9.14 4.36 19.12
N GLY A 66 9.03 3.05 18.99
CA GLY A 66 7.86 2.43 18.35
C GLY A 66 8.14 1.72 17.01
N ARG A 67 9.35 1.15 16.87
CA ARG A 67 9.62 0.20 15.77
C ARG A 67 8.68 -1.00 15.85
N GLY A 68 8.08 -1.36 14.71
CA GLY A 68 7.10 -2.44 14.64
C GLY A 68 6.71 -2.76 13.19
N PHE A 69 5.63 -2.16 12.70
CA PHE A 69 5.27 -2.23 11.27
C PHE A 69 6.42 -1.71 10.40
N GLY A 70 6.69 -2.39 9.28
CA GLY A 70 7.75 -2.03 8.35
C GLY A 70 7.23 -1.32 7.11
N HIS A 71 6.49 -2.03 6.28
CA HIS A 71 5.98 -1.54 4.99
C HIS A 71 4.90 -2.48 4.46
N ILE A 72 4.14 -1.98 3.49
CA ILE A 72 3.42 -2.82 2.53
C ILE A 72 4.28 -3.01 1.28
N ALA A 73 3.96 -4.02 0.48
CA ALA A 73 4.62 -4.27 -0.80
C ALA A 73 3.60 -4.29 -1.94
N ILE A 74 3.96 -3.68 -3.07
CA ILE A 74 3.19 -3.72 -4.31
C ILE A 74 4.08 -4.33 -5.39
N THR A 75 3.59 -5.38 -6.02
CA THR A 75 4.28 -6.03 -7.13
C THR A 75 3.98 -5.29 -8.44
N VAL A 76 4.99 -5.14 -9.29
CA VAL A 76 4.90 -4.48 -10.60
C VAL A 76 5.57 -5.32 -11.68
N ASP A 77 5.20 -5.09 -12.94
CA ASP A 77 5.84 -5.75 -14.08
C ASP A 77 7.25 -5.25 -14.34
N ASN A 78 7.46 -3.93 -14.21
CA ASN A 78 8.75 -3.28 -14.41
C ASN A 78 8.99 -2.21 -13.32
N VAL A 79 9.97 -2.47 -12.46
CA VAL A 79 10.32 -1.59 -11.33
C VAL A 79 10.89 -0.25 -11.82
N GLU A 80 11.71 -0.26 -12.88
CA GLU A 80 12.33 0.95 -13.42
C GLU A 80 11.29 1.89 -14.05
N GLU A 81 10.42 1.36 -14.90
CA GLU A 81 9.32 2.14 -15.51
C GLU A 81 8.35 2.67 -14.45
N SER A 82 8.03 1.85 -13.44
CA SER A 82 7.19 2.28 -12.31
C SER A 82 7.85 3.41 -11.53
N CYS A 83 9.15 3.32 -11.25
CA CYS A 83 9.91 4.36 -10.57
C CYS A 83 9.97 5.66 -11.38
N ALA A 84 10.18 5.58 -12.70
CA ALA A 84 10.17 6.74 -13.59
C ALA A 84 8.80 7.45 -13.58
N ARG A 85 7.70 6.68 -13.56
CA ARG A 85 6.35 7.22 -13.41
C ARG A 85 6.14 7.87 -12.04
N PHE A 86 6.63 7.27 -10.96
CA PHE A 86 6.52 7.85 -9.62
C PHE A 86 7.28 9.17 -9.52
N GLU A 87 8.47 9.25 -10.12
CA GLU A 87 9.26 10.48 -10.16
C GLU A 87 8.57 11.59 -10.97
N SER A 88 7.98 11.27 -12.13
CA SER A 88 7.25 12.27 -12.92
C SER A 88 6.00 12.79 -12.22
N LEU A 89 5.43 12.02 -11.29
CA LEU A 89 4.31 12.40 -10.43
C LEU A 89 4.75 13.08 -9.12
N GLY A 90 6.07 13.25 -8.89
CA GLY A 90 6.60 13.90 -7.69
C GLY A 90 6.50 13.06 -6.41
N VAL A 91 6.38 11.73 -6.53
CA VAL A 91 6.33 10.82 -5.39
C VAL A 91 7.67 10.83 -4.64
N LYS A 92 7.60 10.86 -3.31
CA LYS A 92 8.81 10.83 -2.46
C LYS A 92 9.39 9.42 -2.40
N PHE A 93 10.69 9.31 -2.64
CA PHE A 93 11.43 8.06 -2.49
C PHE A 93 12.12 7.98 -1.14
N LYS A 94 11.99 6.83 -0.47
CA LYS A 94 12.85 6.46 0.65
C LYS A 94 14.17 5.83 0.18
N LYS A 95 14.10 5.01 -0.87
CA LYS A 95 15.23 4.33 -1.51
C LYS A 95 14.92 4.10 -2.98
N ARG A 96 15.81 4.54 -3.89
CA ARG A 96 15.72 4.20 -5.31
C ARG A 96 16.36 2.85 -5.63
N PRO A 97 16.07 2.23 -6.79
CA PRO A 97 16.78 1.04 -7.25
C PRO A 97 18.29 1.24 -7.28
N GLN A 98 18.76 2.42 -7.67
CA GLN A 98 20.18 2.75 -7.75
C GLN A 98 20.83 2.97 -6.36
N ASP A 99 20.01 3.19 -5.32
CA ASP A 99 20.48 3.43 -3.96
C ASP A 99 20.75 2.08 -3.28
N GLY A 100 22.03 1.69 -3.21
CA GLY A 100 22.48 0.51 -2.48
C GLY A 100 22.79 -0.71 -3.34
N ARG A 101 22.88 -1.89 -2.70
CA ARG A 101 23.31 -3.14 -3.37
C ARG A 101 22.16 -3.85 -4.08
N MET A 102 20.94 -3.78 -3.53
CA MET A 102 19.76 -4.42 -4.10
C MET A 102 19.13 -3.47 -5.11
N ARG A 103 19.32 -3.78 -6.40
CA ARG A 103 18.92 -2.93 -7.52
C ARG A 103 17.55 -3.26 -8.11
N ASP A 104 16.93 -4.34 -7.64
CA ASP A 104 15.66 -4.81 -8.18
C ASP A 104 14.45 -4.31 -7.39
N ILE A 105 14.67 -3.50 -6.34
CA ILE A 105 13.61 -2.98 -5.47
C ILE A 105 13.75 -1.49 -5.17
N ALA A 106 12.62 -0.83 -4.94
CA ALA A 106 12.55 0.55 -4.46
C ALA A 106 11.63 0.67 -3.25
N PHE A 107 11.78 1.76 -2.48
CA PHE A 107 10.83 2.17 -1.46
C PHE A 107 10.36 3.59 -1.74
N ILE A 108 9.05 3.77 -1.85
CA ILE A 108 8.40 5.08 -1.90
C ILE A 108 7.72 5.39 -0.55
N LEU A 109 7.34 6.64 -0.36
CA LEU A 109 6.61 7.12 0.81
C LEU A 109 5.22 7.59 0.41
N ASP A 110 4.23 7.24 1.22
CA ASP A 110 2.88 7.83 1.14
C ASP A 110 2.84 9.20 1.88
N PRO A 111 1.69 9.91 1.87
CA PRO A 111 1.56 11.20 2.55
C PRO A 111 1.83 11.17 4.06
N ASP A 112 1.53 10.06 4.74
CA ASP A 112 1.75 9.85 6.18
C ASP A 112 3.17 9.35 6.50
N GLY A 113 3.98 9.05 5.47
CA GLY A 113 5.36 8.59 5.60
C GLY A 113 5.51 7.08 5.80
N TYR A 114 4.46 6.29 5.59
CA TYR A 114 4.56 4.84 5.49
C TYR A 114 5.37 4.44 4.26
N TRP A 115 6.15 3.38 4.41
CA TRP A 115 6.99 2.87 3.35
C TRP A 115 6.18 1.88 2.51
N ILE A 116 6.32 2.01 1.19
CA ILE A 116 5.74 1.09 0.21
C ILE A 116 6.89 0.52 -0.61
N GLU A 117 7.11 -0.79 -0.49
CA GLU A 117 8.09 -1.51 -1.28
C GLU A 117 7.54 -1.78 -2.69
N ILE A 118 8.36 -1.49 -3.69
CA ILE A 118 8.07 -1.76 -5.10
C ILE A 118 8.96 -2.92 -5.54
N VAL A 119 8.34 -4.05 -5.85
CA VAL A 119 9.03 -5.31 -6.14
C VAL A 119 8.54 -5.90 -7.47
N PRO A 120 9.35 -6.70 -8.18
CA PRO A 120 8.88 -7.37 -9.38
C PRO A 120 7.88 -8.49 -9.05
N ASN A 121 6.93 -8.76 -9.96
CA ASN A 121 5.98 -9.88 -9.88
C ASN A 121 6.65 -11.26 -9.69
N LYS A 122 7.92 -11.39 -10.08
CA LYS A 122 8.76 -12.56 -9.79
C LYS A 122 10.09 -12.08 -9.24
N LEU A 123 10.32 -12.30 -7.95
CA LEU A 123 11.63 -12.14 -7.35
C LEU A 123 12.56 -13.21 -7.94
N LYS A 124 13.60 -12.79 -8.65
CA LYS A 124 14.73 -13.66 -8.97
C LYS A 124 15.59 -13.73 -7.72
N LEU A 125 15.28 -14.69 -6.84
CA LEU A 125 16.09 -15.01 -5.65
C LEU A 125 17.42 -15.68 -6.05
#